data_AF-A0A2E0UB74-F1
#
_entry.id   AF-A0A2E0UB74-F1
#
_cell.length_a   1.000
_cell.length_b   1.000
_cell.length_c   1.000
_cell.angle_alpha   90.00
_cell.angle_beta   90.00
_cell.angle_gamma   90.00
#
_symmetry.space_group_name_H-M   'P 1'
#
loop_
_entity.id
_entity.type
_entity.pdbx_description
1 polymer ?
#
loop_
_entity_poly.entity_id
_entity_poly.type
_entity_poly.pdbx_seq_one_letter_code
_entity_poly.pdbx_strand_id
1 'polypeptide(L)'
;MITHAEDVLKNRSLTGSDFCDALTKRTDAFLKAIYEDAVPPLGTAVLAIGGYGRKELCPGSDIDVVLVHEPDVKVNELAEKLWYPLWDAGLKLGHQVGTVNQLVEVAYENLDMATSLLACRLIAGD
;
A
#
# COMPACT_ATOMS: atom_id res chain seq x y z
N MET A 1 3.12 1.59 -20.65
CA MET A 1 3.11 1.86 -19.20
C MET A 1 1.66 2.14 -18.84
N ILE A 2 0.96 1.20 -18.18
CA ILE A 2 -0.43 1.43 -17.77
C ILE A 2 -0.36 2.30 -16.52
N THR A 3 -0.59 3.59 -16.71
CA THR A 3 -0.64 4.56 -15.62
C THR A 3 -1.96 4.38 -14.87
N HIS A 4 -1.93 3.67 -13.75
CA HIS A 4 -3.10 3.33 -12.93
C HIS A 4 -3.95 4.54 -12.49
N ALA A 5 -3.43 5.78 -12.58
CA ALA A 5 -4.09 7.01 -12.15
C ALA A 5 -4.03 8.16 -13.17
N GLU A 6 -3.83 7.87 -14.46
CA GLU A 6 -3.66 8.91 -15.49
C GLU A 6 -4.84 9.90 -15.57
N ASP A 7 -6.05 9.41 -15.35
CA ASP A 7 -7.28 10.20 -15.30
C ASP A 7 -7.27 11.22 -14.15
N VAL A 8 -6.80 10.81 -12.97
CA VAL A 8 -6.65 11.69 -11.80
C VAL A 8 -5.54 12.71 -12.05
N LEU A 9 -4.38 12.28 -12.55
CA LEU A 9 -3.22 13.14 -12.80
C LEU A 9 -3.51 14.23 -13.84
N LYS A 10 -4.34 13.93 -14.84
CA LYS A 10 -4.73 14.88 -15.90
C LYS A 10 -5.89 15.79 -15.48
N ASN A 11 -6.60 15.48 -14.40
CA ASN A 11 -7.75 16.25 -13.97
C ASN A 11 -7.35 17.55 -13.25
N ARG A 12 -7.44 18.67 -13.98
CA ARG A 12 -7.11 20.02 -13.48
C ARG A 12 -8.17 20.63 -12.54
N SER A 13 -9.33 19.99 -12.37
CA SER A 13 -10.34 20.46 -11.42
C SER A 13 -10.07 20.01 -9.99
N LEU A 14 -9.20 19.02 -9.79
CA LEU A 14 -8.82 18.52 -8.47
C LEU A 14 -7.61 19.31 -7.95
N THR A 15 -7.72 19.83 -6.72
CA THR A 15 -6.66 20.64 -6.10
C THR A 15 -6.51 20.33 -4.61
N GLY A 16 -5.30 20.49 -4.07
CA GLY A 16 -5.06 20.32 -2.64
C GLY A 16 -5.45 18.94 -2.13
N SER A 17 -6.15 18.89 -0.99
CA SER A 17 -6.62 17.64 -0.37
C SER A 17 -7.54 16.83 -1.27
N ASP A 18 -8.36 17.47 -2.10
CA ASP A 18 -9.28 16.77 -3.01
C ASP A 18 -8.51 15.95 -4.06
N PHE A 19 -7.36 16.46 -4.50
CA PHE A 19 -6.46 15.71 -5.37
C PHE A 19 -5.84 14.52 -4.63
N CYS A 20 -5.36 14.73 -3.40
CA CYS A 20 -4.76 13.66 -2.60
C CYS A 20 -5.75 12.53 -2.35
N ASP A 21 -6.97 12.87 -1.96
CA ASP A 21 -8.06 11.91 -1.76
C ASP A 21 -8.40 11.14 -3.03
N ALA A 22 -8.46 11.82 -4.18
CA ALA A 22 -8.75 11.17 -5.46
C ALA A 22 -7.63 10.22 -5.89
N LEU A 23 -6.37 10.64 -5.74
CA LEU A 23 -5.22 9.80 -6.05
C LEU A 23 -5.17 8.60 -5.11
N THR A 24 -5.36 8.81 -3.81
CA THR A 24 -5.45 7.73 -2.82
C THR A 24 -6.56 6.74 -3.16
N LYS A 25 -7.78 7.19 -3.46
CA LYS A 25 -8.86 6.27 -3.86
C LYS A 25 -8.52 5.46 -5.10
N ARG A 26 -7.84 6.08 -6.07
CA ARG A 26 -7.42 5.41 -7.31
C ARG A 26 -6.35 4.36 -7.05
N THR A 27 -5.36 4.66 -6.21
CA THR A 27 -4.31 3.72 -5.81
C THR A 27 -4.85 2.60 -4.91
N ASP A 28 -5.77 2.91 -3.98
CA ASP A 28 -6.47 1.93 -3.15
C ASP A 28 -7.20 0.90 -4.03
N ALA A 29 -7.97 1.37 -5.01
CA ALA A 29 -8.71 0.51 -5.92
C ALA A 29 -7.78 -0.38 -6.76
N PHE A 30 -6.64 0.15 -7.19
CA PHE A 30 -5.64 -0.62 -7.93
C PHE A 30 -5.01 -1.72 -7.07
N LEU A 31 -4.55 -1.38 -5.86
CA LEU A 31 -3.99 -2.37 -4.93
C LEU A 31 -5.00 -3.43 -4.51
N LYS A 32 -6.25 -3.03 -4.25
CA LYS A 32 -7.31 -3.96 -3.90
C LYS A 32 -7.59 -4.95 -5.02
N ALA A 33 -7.64 -4.49 -6.27
CA ALA A 33 -7.81 -5.39 -7.43
C ALA A 33 -6.65 -6.39 -7.55
N ILE A 34 -5.40 -5.92 -7.42
CA ILE A 34 -4.23 -6.82 -7.44
C ILE A 34 -4.29 -7.85 -6.30
N TYR A 35 -4.66 -7.41 -5.09
CA TYR A 35 -4.77 -8.29 -3.93
C TYR A 35 -5.86 -9.35 -4.12
N GLU A 36 -7.03 -8.99 -4.63
CA GLU A 36 -8.12 -9.93 -4.93
C GLU A 36 -7.73 -10.91 -6.06
N ASP A 37 -7.12 -10.42 -7.14
CA ASP A 37 -6.65 -11.23 -8.27
C ASP A 37 -5.54 -12.22 -7.87
N ALA A 38 -4.76 -11.90 -6.84
CA ALA A 38 -3.73 -12.78 -6.31
C ALA A 38 -4.29 -14.00 -5.56
N VAL A 39 -5.61 -14.01 -5.27
CA VAL A 39 -6.33 -15.04 -4.51
C VAL A 39 -5.67 -15.28 -3.15
N PRO A 40 -5.77 -14.30 -2.24
CA PRO A 40 -5.01 -14.30 -1.00
C PRO A 40 -5.58 -15.34 -0.02
N PRO A 41 -4.73 -15.99 0.79
CA PRO A 41 -5.21 -16.82 1.88
C PRO A 41 -5.81 -15.95 2.99
N LEU A 42 -6.71 -16.56 3.78
CA LEU A 42 -7.22 -15.97 5.02
C LEU A 42 -6.07 -15.68 6.00
N GLY A 43 -6.25 -14.68 6.85
CA GLY A 43 -5.23 -14.22 7.78
C GLY A 43 -4.13 -13.43 7.08
N THR A 44 -4.48 -12.69 6.02
CA THR A 44 -3.57 -11.74 5.36
C THR A 44 -4.26 -10.41 5.13
N ALA A 45 -3.50 -9.33 5.17
CA ALA A 45 -4.01 -8.00 4.89
C ALA A 45 -2.93 -7.08 4.30
N VAL A 46 -3.34 -6.18 3.42
CA VAL A 46 -2.48 -5.10 2.91
C VAL A 46 -2.93 -3.79 3.54
N LEU A 47 -1.98 -3.13 4.19
CA LEU A 47 -2.15 -1.84 4.85
C LEU A 47 -1.36 -0.77 4.09
N ALA A 48 -1.96 0.40 3.92
CA ALA A 48 -1.21 1.63 3.61
C ALA A 48 -0.66 2.21 4.91
N ILE A 49 0.57 2.74 4.88
CA ILE A 49 1.22 3.37 6.03
C ILE A 49 1.71 4.79 5.69
N GLY A 50 2.15 5.55 6.68
CA GLY A 50 2.75 6.87 6.47
C GLY A 50 1.82 7.86 5.76
N GLY A 51 2.36 8.62 4.81
CA GLY A 51 1.58 9.60 4.03
C GLY A 51 0.47 8.97 3.20
N TYR A 52 0.69 7.76 2.68
CA TYR A 52 -0.34 7.02 1.96
C TYR A 52 -1.48 6.58 2.89
N GLY A 53 -1.13 6.11 4.08
CA GLY A 53 -2.10 5.78 5.13
C GLY A 53 -2.97 6.98 5.53
N ARG A 54 -2.37 8.18 5.62
CA ARG A 54 -3.07 9.46 5.88
C ARG A 54 -3.87 10.02 4.69
N LYS A 55 -3.84 9.37 3.52
CA LYS A 55 -4.47 9.84 2.28
C LYS A 55 -3.87 11.14 1.72
N GLU A 56 -2.57 11.32 1.90
CA GLU A 56 -1.82 12.52 1.49
C GLU A 56 -1.02 12.30 0.19
N LEU A 57 -1.43 11.36 -0.68
CA LEU A 57 -0.67 11.06 -1.90
C LEU A 57 -0.61 12.26 -2.84
N CYS A 58 0.60 12.57 -3.29
CA CYS A 58 0.88 13.59 -4.30
C CYS A 58 1.46 12.94 -5.57
N PRO A 59 1.52 13.65 -6.71
CA PRO A 59 2.19 13.15 -7.90
C PRO A 59 3.65 12.78 -7.61
N GLY A 60 4.02 11.53 -7.87
CA GLY A 60 5.38 11.02 -7.66
C GLY A 60 5.73 10.66 -6.21
N SER A 61 4.75 10.69 -5.29
CA SER A 61 4.87 10.11 -3.95
C SER A 61 5.20 8.62 -4.02
N ASP A 62 5.92 8.16 -3.00
CA ASP A 62 6.12 6.73 -2.77
C ASP A 62 4.81 6.10 -2.28
N ILE A 63 4.60 4.83 -2.63
CA ILE A 63 3.49 4.01 -2.17
C ILE A 63 4.02 3.11 -1.07
N ASP A 64 3.77 3.48 0.17
CA ASP A 64 4.24 2.72 1.34
C ASP A 64 3.15 1.77 1.84
N VAL A 65 3.42 0.47 1.77
CA VAL A 65 2.48 -0.59 2.13
C VAL A 65 3.11 -1.66 3.00
N VAL A 66 2.28 -2.36 3.77
CA VAL A 66 2.68 -3.53 4.55
C VAL A 66 1.74 -4.67 4.23
N LEU A 67 2.31 -5.83 3.86
CA LEU A 67 1.59 -7.10 3.84
C LEU A 67 1.71 -7.76 5.21
N VAL A 68 0.63 -7.72 5.97
CA VAL A 68 0.51 -8.40 7.26
C VAL A 68 -0.05 -9.80 7.04
N HIS A 69 0.40 -10.74 7.85
CA HIS A 69 -0.14 -12.09 7.85
C HIS A 69 -0.12 -12.73 9.24
N GLU A 70 -0.96 -13.74 9.43
CA GLU A 70 -0.91 -14.62 10.60
C GLU A 70 0.37 -15.50 10.57
N PRO A 71 0.93 -15.88 11.73
CA PRO A 71 2.24 -16.55 11.82
C PRO A 71 2.40 -17.81 10.95
N ASP A 72 1.34 -18.59 10.78
CA ASP A 72 1.37 -19.86 10.04
C ASP A 72 1.04 -19.71 8.55
N VAL A 73 0.77 -18.50 8.08
CA VAL A 73 0.40 -18.22 6.69
C VAL A 73 1.64 -17.95 5.85
N LYS A 74 1.81 -18.72 4.76
CA LYS A 74 2.88 -18.49 3.78
C LYS A 74 2.46 -17.43 2.77
N VAL A 75 3.25 -16.35 2.69
CA VAL A 75 2.89 -15.19 1.85
C VAL A 75 3.89 -14.86 0.74
N ASN A 76 4.94 -15.65 0.53
CA ASN A 76 5.97 -15.32 -0.48
C ASN A 76 5.38 -15.16 -1.88
N GLU A 77 4.57 -16.12 -2.34
CA GLU A 77 3.91 -16.02 -3.66
C GLU A 77 2.89 -14.89 -3.72
N LEU A 78 2.18 -14.61 -2.61
CA LEU A 78 1.26 -13.47 -2.54
C LEU A 78 2.03 -12.16 -2.66
N ALA A 79 3.12 -11.99 -1.90
CA ALA A 79 3.97 -10.82 -1.94
C ALA A 79 4.49 -10.54 -3.36
N GLU A 80 5.01 -11.55 -4.06
CA GLU A 80 5.44 -11.41 -5.45
C GLU A 80 4.30 -10.93 -6.38
N LYS A 81 3.12 -11.54 -6.25
CA LYS A 81 1.93 -11.16 -7.02
C LYS A 81 1.42 -9.76 -6.70
N LEU A 82 1.68 -9.23 -5.51
CA LEU A 82 1.33 -7.86 -5.13
C LEU A 82 2.36 -6.84 -5.64
N TRP A 83 3.64 -7.14 -5.48
CA TRP A 83 4.71 -6.15 -5.67
C TRP A 83 5.11 -5.97 -7.12
N TYR A 84 5.19 -7.06 -7.91
CA TYR A 84 5.58 -6.96 -9.32
C TYR A 84 4.66 -6.06 -10.13
N PRO A 85 3.31 -6.15 -10.02
CA PRO A 85 2.43 -5.24 -10.74
C PRO A 85 2.62 -3.75 -10.39
N LEU A 86 2.98 -3.43 -9.15
CA LEU A 86 3.25 -2.05 -8.72
C LEU A 86 4.54 -1.52 -9.34
N TRP A 87 5.60 -2.33 -9.35
CA TRP A 87 6.86 -1.98 -10.01
C TRP A 87 6.71 -1.88 -11.53
N ASP A 88 5.98 -2.80 -12.16
CA ASP A 88 5.70 -2.80 -13.60
C ASP A 88 4.85 -1.58 -14.01
N ALA A 89 4.01 -1.08 -13.10
CA ALA A 89 3.29 0.18 -13.27
C ALA A 89 4.17 1.43 -13.11
N GLY A 90 5.45 1.26 -12.76
CA GLY A 90 6.43 2.33 -12.57
C GLY A 90 6.30 3.07 -11.24
N LEU A 91 5.66 2.47 -10.23
CA LEU A 91 5.48 3.08 -8.92
C LEU A 91 6.72 2.90 -8.05
N LYS A 92 7.02 3.95 -7.28
CA LYS A 92 8.02 3.87 -6.21
C LYS A 92 7.37 3.19 -5.03
N LEU A 93 7.79 1.96 -4.73
CA LEU A 93 7.17 1.10 -3.73
C LEU A 93 8.08 0.98 -2.50
N GLY A 94 7.61 1.50 -1.37
CA GLY A 94 8.09 1.11 -0.05
C GLY A 94 7.22 -0.04 0.44
N HIS A 95 7.81 -1.18 0.79
CA HIS A 95 7.03 -2.33 1.23
C HIS A 95 7.69 -3.05 2.40
N GLN A 96 6.86 -3.64 3.25
CA GLN A 96 7.28 -4.59 4.28
C GLN A 96 6.34 -5.80 4.29
N VAL A 97 6.85 -6.93 4.76
CA VAL A 97 6.09 -8.16 4.92
C VAL A 97 6.38 -8.74 6.30
N GLY A 98 5.35 -9.10 7.05
CA GLY A 98 5.53 -9.79 8.32
C GLY A 98 4.28 -9.86 9.17
N THR A 99 4.37 -10.62 10.26
CA THR A 99 3.36 -10.61 11.32
C THR A 99 3.33 -9.26 12.03
N VAL A 100 2.21 -8.95 12.70
CA VAL A 100 2.09 -7.73 13.52
C VAL A 100 3.24 -7.62 14.53
N ASN A 101 3.60 -8.71 15.20
CA ASN A 101 4.68 -8.72 16.19
C ASN A 101 6.03 -8.38 15.56
N GLN A 102 6.36 -8.99 14.42
CA GLN A 102 7.62 -8.70 13.72
C GLN A 102 7.71 -7.24 13.27
N LEU A 103 6.60 -6.68 12.78
CA LEU A 103 6.56 -5.28 12.34
C LEU A 103 6.72 -4.30 13.51
N VAL A 104 6.14 -4.63 14.67
CA VAL A 104 6.31 -3.86 15.91
C VAL A 104 7.74 -3.98 16.44
N GLU A 105 8.35 -5.16 16.39
CA GLU A 105 9.76 -5.35 16.76
C GLU A 105 10.68 -4.48 15.90
N VAL A 106 10.48 -4.46 14.58
CA VAL A 106 11.23 -3.57 13.68
C VAL A 106 11.00 -2.09 14.04
N ALA A 107 9.77 -1.71 14.39
CA ALA A 107 9.46 -0.35 14.78
C ALA A 107 10.17 0.11 16.07
N TYR A 108 10.46 -0.79 17.01
CA TYR A 108 11.22 -0.42 18.21
C TYR A 108 12.64 0.06 17.91
N GLU A 109 13.25 -0.42 16.82
CA GLU A 109 14.61 -0.09 16.44
C GLU A 109 14.70 0.90 15.27
N ASN A 110 13.56 1.22 14.62
CA ASN A 110 13.50 2.06 13.44
C ASN A 110 12.42 3.14 13.57
N LEU A 111 12.86 4.39 13.77
CA LEU A 111 11.96 5.54 13.94
C LEU A 111 11.06 5.82 12.72
N ASP A 112 11.58 5.63 11.51
CA ASP A 112 10.82 5.85 10.28
C ASP A 112 9.68 4.84 10.17
N MET A 113 9.95 3.57 10.49
CA MET A 113 8.92 2.53 10.57
C MET A 113 7.92 2.83 11.70
N ALA A 114 8.40 3.18 12.89
CA ALA A 114 7.55 3.50 14.04
C ALA A 114 6.55 4.61 13.74
N THR A 115 7.02 5.71 13.14
CA THR A 115 6.17 6.85 12.79
C THR A 115 5.23 6.54 11.63
N SER A 116 5.65 5.74 10.66
CA SER A 116 4.81 5.34 9.54
C SER A 116 3.64 4.45 9.98
N LEU A 117 3.87 3.54 10.93
CA LEU A 117 2.85 2.67 11.51
C LEU A 117 1.77 3.40 12.33
N LEU A 118 2.04 4.63 12.79
CA LEU A 118 1.01 5.46 13.46
C LEU A 118 -0.15 5.83 12.52
N ALA A 119 0.09 5.75 11.21
CA ALA A 119 -0.90 6.02 10.17
C ALA A 119 -1.21 4.77 9.34
N CYS A 120 -1.51 3.65 9.99
CA CYS A 120 -1.97 2.44 9.29
C CYS A 120 -3.43 2.56 8.81
N ARG A 121 -3.70 2.12 7.58
CA ARG A 121 -5.05 2.04 7.03
C ARG A 121 -5.22 0.79 6.17
N LEU A 122 -6.26 0.01 6.47
CA LEU A 122 -6.61 -1.19 5.71
C LEU A 122 -7.00 -0.84 4.26
N ILE A 123 -6.39 -1.56 3.31
CA ILE A 123 -6.74 -1.51 1.88
C ILE A 123 -7.56 -2.75 1.50
N ALA A 124 -7.08 -3.94 1.85
CA ALA A 124 -7.72 -5.22 1.57
C ALA A 124 -7.24 -6.31 2.56
N GLY A 125 -8.03 -7.38 2.69
CA GLY A 125 -7.78 -8.49 3.61
C GLY A 125 -8.72 -8.54 4.81
N ASP A 126 -8.41 -9.41 5.77
CA ASP A 126 -9.17 -9.66 7.00
C ASP A 126 -8.35 -9.41 8.28
#